data_AF-A0A368GL55-F1
#
_entry.id   AF-A0A368GL55-F1
#
_cell.length_a   1.000
_cell.length_b   1.000
_cell.length_c   1.000
_cell.angle_alpha   90.00
_cell.angle_beta   90.00
_cell.angle_gamma   90.00
#
_symmetry.space_group_name_H-M   'P 1'
#
loop_
_entity.id
_entity.type
_entity.pdbx_description
1 polymer ?
#
loop_
_entity_poly.entity_id
_entity_poly.type
_entity_poly.pdbx_seq_one_letter_code
_entity_poly.pdbx_strand_id
1 'polypeptide(L)'
;MFQLSRTNPELPVENLSGMLERPLSMATLSQTLRGLSNPYGEETSKGQEDTIFDLFKIPGKNEASIGRLLTVLKSFGLRTDDPRLKPMMRKLKQIEKQEEAKMNEATEPKHWKLSREQFKECVACSLDLVSQALQNNLVIPSWHTFVDQIRIFYEECAEIRDGSVATYIPQLARQSPDQWGVSICTVDGQRVSFGDSKKPFCVQSVSKAFNYAIAASDLGK
;
A
#
# COMPACT_ATOMS: atom_id res chain seq x y z
N MET A 1 28.01 13.18 -3.00
CA MET A 1 28.04 11.77 -2.56
C MET A 1 27.41 11.73 -1.17
N PHE A 2 26.10 11.49 -1.08
CA PHE A 2 25.39 11.47 0.21
C PHE A 2 25.50 10.07 0.81
N GLN A 3 26.36 9.90 1.82
CA GLN A 3 26.37 8.69 2.64
C GLN A 3 25.20 8.76 3.63
N LEU A 4 24.18 7.92 3.42
CA LEU A 4 23.16 7.66 4.42
C LEU A 4 23.72 6.64 5.42
N SER A 5 24.14 7.17 6.57
CA SER A 5 24.43 6.41 7.79
C SER A 5 23.20 5.56 8.17
N ARG A 6 23.37 4.23 8.25
CA ARG A 6 22.36 3.33 8.80
C ARG A 6 22.35 3.48 10.32
N THR A 7 21.62 4.46 10.84
CA THR A 7 21.18 4.42 12.23
C THR A 7 19.95 3.54 12.31
N ASN A 8 20.08 2.42 13.02
CA ASN A 8 18.99 1.51 13.36
C ASN A 8 17.93 2.29 14.14
N PRO A 9 16.74 2.60 13.57
CA PRO A 9 15.71 3.24 14.35
C PRO A 9 14.99 2.14 15.13
N GLU A 10 15.09 2.20 16.46
CA GLU A 10 14.16 1.46 17.31
C GLU A 10 12.72 1.77 16.85
N LEU A 11 11.96 0.70 16.63
CA LEU A 11 10.60 0.71 16.08
C LEU A 11 9.68 1.61 16.92
N PRO A 12 9.07 2.68 16.36
CA PRO A 12 7.99 3.37 17.04
C PRO A 12 6.70 2.56 16.82
N VAL A 13 6.52 1.52 17.65
CA VAL A 13 5.32 0.65 17.72
C VAL A 13 4.05 1.47 18.04
N GLU A 14 4.21 2.69 18.52
CA GLU A 14 3.15 3.65 18.87
C GLU A 14 2.27 4.06 17.68
N ASN A 15 2.83 4.11 16.45
CA ASN A 15 2.08 4.51 15.26
C ASN A 15 1.03 3.47 14.80
N LEU A 16 1.24 2.18 15.10
CA LEU A 16 0.27 1.13 14.77
C LEU A 16 -0.94 1.14 15.69
N SER A 17 -0.76 1.49 16.97
CA SER A 17 -1.83 1.44 17.98
C SER A 17 -2.88 2.54 17.77
N GLY A 18 -2.47 3.73 17.32
CA GLY A 18 -3.39 4.84 16.97
C GLY A 18 -4.17 4.64 15.67
N MET A 19 -3.71 3.75 14.78
CA MET A 19 -4.32 3.47 13.47
C MET A 19 -5.42 2.40 13.51
N LEU A 20 -5.67 1.83 14.68
CA LEU A 20 -6.69 0.82 14.91
C LEU A 20 -7.75 1.42 15.84
N GLU A 21 -9.04 1.34 15.48
CA GLU A 21 -10.17 1.88 16.29
C GLU A 21 -10.25 1.32 17.72
N ARG A 22 -9.43 0.30 18.04
CA ARG A 22 -9.13 -0.12 19.41
C ARG A 22 -7.61 -0.29 19.56
N PRO A 23 -7.02 0.15 20.70
CA PRO A 23 -5.62 -0.13 20.99
C PRO A 23 -5.45 -1.64 21.12
N LEU A 24 -4.81 -2.26 20.13
CA LEU A 24 -4.23 -3.59 20.30
C LEU A 24 -3.16 -3.45 21.38
N SER A 25 -3.14 -4.39 22.33
CA SER A 25 -2.12 -4.41 23.38
C SER A 25 -0.73 -4.31 22.74
N MET A 26 0.09 -3.37 23.22
CA MET A 26 1.49 -3.20 22.78
C MET A 26 2.29 -4.50 22.97
N ALA A 27 1.90 -5.34 23.93
CA ALA A 27 2.47 -6.67 24.12
C ALA A 27 2.11 -7.62 22.96
N THR A 28 0.88 -7.58 22.46
CA THR A 28 0.43 -8.41 21.33
C THR A 28 1.09 -7.96 20.03
N LEU A 29 1.09 -6.65 19.73
CA LEU A 29 1.78 -6.12 18.54
C LEU A 29 3.29 -6.42 18.57
N SER A 30 3.95 -6.27 19.72
CA SER A 30 5.39 -6.56 19.85
C SER A 30 5.73 -8.06 19.86
N GLN A 31 4.83 -8.95 20.33
CA GLN A 31 4.97 -10.39 20.16
C GLN A 31 4.78 -10.82 18.71
N THR A 32 3.78 -10.26 18.02
CA THR A 32 3.50 -10.53 16.60
C THR A 32 4.63 -10.03 15.71
N LEU A 33 5.16 -8.82 15.94
CA LEU A 33 6.34 -8.32 15.23
C LEU A 33 7.56 -9.22 15.47
N ARG A 34 7.77 -9.70 16.70
CA ARG A 34 8.84 -10.68 17.00
C ARG A 34 8.65 -12.00 16.26
N GLY A 35 7.42 -12.52 16.16
CA GLY A 35 7.10 -13.73 15.41
C GLY A 35 7.27 -13.56 13.89
N LEU A 36 7.09 -12.35 13.37
CA LEU A 36 7.34 -12.01 11.97
C LEU A 36 8.84 -11.81 11.66
N SER A 37 9.61 -11.30 12.63
CA SER A 37 11.06 -11.06 12.51
C SER A 37 11.94 -12.28 12.78
N ASN A 38 11.45 -13.31 13.48
CA ASN A 38 12.22 -14.52 13.79
C ASN A 38 11.54 -15.80 13.27
N PRO A 39 11.75 -16.19 12.00
CA PRO A 39 11.13 -17.39 11.41
C PRO A 39 11.67 -18.73 11.96
N TYR A 40 12.67 -18.73 12.86
CA TYR A 40 13.32 -19.93 13.42
C TYR A 40 13.32 -19.99 14.96
N GLY A 41 12.52 -19.17 15.65
CA GLY A 41 12.38 -19.23 17.10
C GLY A 41 11.56 -20.45 17.54
N GLU A 42 12.14 -21.30 18.37
CA GLU A 42 11.54 -22.52 18.92
C GLU A 42 10.25 -22.24 19.72
N GLU A 43 9.11 -22.36 19.05
CA GLU A 43 7.82 -22.81 19.60
C GLU A 43 6.87 -23.10 18.40
N THR A 44 6.87 -24.37 17.99
CA THR A 44 5.83 -25.07 17.20
C THR A 44 4.94 -24.25 16.25
N SER A 45 5.24 -24.35 14.93
CA SER A 45 4.21 -24.51 13.88
C SER A 45 3.08 -23.45 13.79
N LYS A 46 3.38 -22.15 13.91
CA LYS A 46 2.45 -21.12 13.42
C LYS A 46 3.03 -20.47 12.18
N GLY A 47 2.39 -20.67 11.03
CA GLY A 47 2.76 -19.97 9.80
C GLY A 47 2.60 -18.46 9.99
N GLN A 48 3.31 -17.65 9.21
CA GLN A 48 3.16 -16.19 9.24
C GLN A 48 1.70 -15.79 9.00
N GLU A 49 0.95 -16.59 8.24
CA GLU A 49 -0.48 -16.45 8.00
C GLU A 49 -1.33 -16.60 9.26
N ASP A 50 -0.97 -17.52 10.17
CA ASP A 50 -1.66 -17.70 11.45
C ASP A 50 -1.45 -16.48 12.37
N THR A 51 -0.24 -15.94 12.35
CA THR A 51 0.12 -14.73 13.09
C THR A 51 -0.65 -13.51 12.57
N ILE A 52 -0.78 -13.38 11.24
CA ILE A 52 -1.59 -12.33 10.62
C ILE A 52 -3.08 -12.55 10.91
N PHE A 53 -3.58 -13.79 10.89
CA PHE A 53 -4.96 -14.08 11.26
C PHE A 53 -5.26 -13.65 12.70
N ASP A 54 -4.40 -14.02 13.64
CA ASP A 54 -4.59 -13.70 15.06
C ASP A 54 -4.59 -12.16 15.28
N LEU A 55 -3.86 -11.38 14.47
CA LEU A 55 -3.86 -9.91 14.50
C LEU A 55 -5.20 -9.30 14.06
N PHE A 56 -5.87 -9.90 13.07
CA PHE A 56 -7.13 -9.40 12.49
C PHE A 56 -8.38 -10.14 12.99
N LYS A 57 -8.22 -11.04 13.96
CA LYS A 57 -9.30 -11.82 14.58
C LYS A 57 -10.31 -10.93 15.29
N ILE A 58 -11.59 -11.26 15.15
CA ILE A 58 -12.69 -10.59 15.83
C ILE A 58 -12.85 -11.21 17.24
N PRO A 59 -12.87 -10.40 18.32
CA PRO A 59 -13.07 -10.93 19.68
C PRO A 59 -14.36 -11.74 19.79
N GLY A 60 -14.28 -12.92 20.41
CA GLY A 60 -15.43 -13.81 20.60
C GLY A 60 -15.86 -14.61 19.38
N LYS A 61 -15.18 -14.49 18.23
CA LYS A 61 -15.42 -15.31 17.03
C LYS A 61 -14.14 -15.95 16.51
N ASN A 62 -14.26 -17.06 15.78
CA ASN A 62 -13.13 -17.65 15.04
C ASN A 62 -13.07 -17.12 13.60
N GLU A 63 -13.31 -15.82 13.43
CA GLU A 63 -13.35 -15.10 12.16
C GLU A 63 -12.38 -13.92 12.20
N ALA A 64 -11.74 -13.61 11.06
CA ALA A 64 -10.89 -12.43 10.90
C ALA A 64 -11.46 -11.48 9.85
N SER A 65 -11.21 -10.18 10.03
CA SER A 65 -11.67 -9.16 9.09
C SER A 65 -10.60 -8.83 8.04
N ILE A 66 -10.81 -9.29 6.80
CA ILE A 66 -9.93 -8.92 5.67
C ILE A 66 -10.06 -7.42 5.34
N GLY A 67 -11.21 -6.82 5.61
CA GLY A 67 -11.44 -5.39 5.46
C GLY A 67 -10.49 -4.54 6.29
N ARG A 68 -10.30 -4.94 7.56
CA ARG A 68 -9.34 -4.28 8.46
C ARG A 68 -7.92 -4.41 7.94
N LEU A 69 -7.53 -5.58 7.43
CA LEU A 69 -6.23 -5.76 6.78
C LEU A 69 -6.06 -4.79 5.60
N LEU A 70 -7.06 -4.69 4.71
CA LEU A 70 -6.99 -3.77 3.57
C LEU A 70 -6.91 -2.31 3.99
N THR A 71 -7.62 -1.91 5.04
CA THR A 71 -7.53 -0.55 5.59
C THR A 71 -6.13 -0.28 6.15
N VAL A 72 -5.52 -1.24 6.85
CA VAL A 72 -4.14 -1.12 7.34
C VAL A 72 -3.16 -1.04 6.18
N LEU A 73 -3.28 -1.87 5.14
CA LEU A 73 -2.40 -1.79 3.98
C LEU A 73 -2.53 -0.44 3.24
N LYS A 74 -3.75 0.11 3.14
CA LYS A 74 -3.99 1.46 2.61
C LYS A 74 -3.32 2.55 3.43
N SER A 75 -3.30 2.40 4.76
CA SER A 75 -2.65 3.36 5.65
C SER A 75 -1.12 3.39 5.44
N PHE A 76 -0.53 2.26 5.04
CA PHE A 76 0.87 2.20 4.59
C PHE A 76 1.09 2.71 3.15
N GLY A 77 0.05 3.18 2.45
CA GLY A 77 0.14 3.70 1.09
C GLY A 77 -0.04 2.65 -0.01
N LEU A 78 -0.33 1.39 0.33
CA LEU A 78 -0.59 0.34 -0.64
C LEU A 78 -2.06 0.38 -1.07
N ARG A 79 -2.31 0.61 -2.36
CA ARG A 79 -3.69 0.66 -2.89
C ARG A 79 -4.20 -0.75 -3.24
N THR A 80 -5.52 -0.91 -3.20
CA THR A 80 -6.20 -2.18 -3.53
C THR A 80 -6.10 -2.58 -5.00
N ASP A 81 -5.70 -1.65 -5.87
CA ASP A 81 -5.41 -1.90 -7.29
C ASP A 81 -3.97 -2.36 -7.55
N ASP A 82 -3.15 -2.55 -6.51
CA ASP A 82 -1.79 -3.06 -6.64
C ASP A 82 -1.78 -4.46 -7.29
N PRO A 83 -1.03 -4.65 -8.40
CA PRO A 83 -0.95 -5.93 -9.10
C PRO A 83 -0.56 -7.11 -8.19
N ARG A 84 0.28 -6.87 -7.18
CA ARG A 84 0.74 -7.91 -6.24
C ARG A 84 -0.34 -8.37 -5.27
N LEU A 85 -1.37 -7.54 -5.03
CA LEU A 85 -2.55 -7.88 -4.22
C LEU A 85 -3.68 -8.50 -5.05
N LYS A 86 -3.61 -8.45 -6.39
CA LYS A 86 -4.65 -9.04 -7.27
C LYS A 86 -4.93 -10.52 -7.00
N PRO A 87 -3.93 -11.40 -6.76
CA PRO A 87 -4.18 -12.81 -6.44
C PRO A 87 -5.06 -12.98 -5.19
N MET A 88 -4.74 -12.26 -4.11
CA MET A 88 -5.55 -12.24 -2.88
C MET A 88 -6.98 -11.71 -3.14
N MET A 89 -7.12 -10.62 -3.90
CA MET A 89 -8.43 -10.05 -4.25
C MET A 89 -9.29 -11.01 -5.09
N ARG A 90 -8.67 -11.79 -5.98
CA ARG A 90 -9.37 -12.81 -6.79
C ARG A 90 -9.89 -13.94 -5.92
N LYS A 91 -9.08 -14.44 -4.98
CA LYS A 91 -9.51 -15.47 -4.03
C LYS A 91 -10.65 -15.00 -3.14
N LEU A 92 -10.58 -13.77 -2.63
CA LEU A 92 -11.65 -13.18 -1.83
C LEU A 92 -12.98 -13.22 -2.59
N LYS A 93 -13.00 -12.78 -3.85
CA LYS A 93 -14.19 -12.82 -4.71
C LYS A 93 -14.68 -14.23 -5.01
N GLN A 94 -13.78 -15.22 -5.09
CA GLN A 94 -14.16 -16.62 -5.30
C GLN A 94 -14.86 -17.18 -4.06
N ILE A 95 -14.37 -16.85 -2.86
CA ILE A 95 -14.99 -17.26 -1.59
C ILE A 95 -16.37 -16.61 -1.45
N GLU A 96 -16.48 -15.30 -1.69
CA GLU A 96 -17.76 -14.57 -1.67
C GLU A 96 -18.79 -15.25 -2.59
N LYS A 97 -18.41 -15.54 -3.85
CA LYS A 97 -19.30 -16.22 -4.81
C LYS A 97 -19.69 -17.65 -4.39
N GLN A 98 -18.80 -18.38 -3.71
CA GLN A 98 -19.09 -19.72 -3.21
C GLN A 98 -20.07 -19.70 -2.02
N GLU A 99 -19.97 -18.69 -1.16
CA GLU A 99 -20.88 -18.52 -0.02
C GLU A 99 -22.27 -18.07 -0.48
N GLU A 100 -22.34 -17.13 -1.43
CA GLU A 100 -23.60 -16.71 -2.07
C GLU A 100 -24.34 -17.89 -2.71
N ALA A 101 -23.61 -18.77 -3.41
CA ALA A 101 -24.18 -19.96 -4.02
C ALA A 101 -24.71 -21.01 -3.01
N LYS A 102 -24.20 -21.00 -1.77
CA LYS A 102 -24.64 -21.91 -0.70
C LYS A 102 -25.85 -21.38 0.06
N MET A 103 -26.00 -20.05 0.16
CA MET A 103 -27.05 -19.44 0.98
C MET A 103 -28.36 -19.15 0.25
N ASN A 104 -28.44 -19.25 -1.09
CA ASN A 104 -29.66 -18.95 -1.89
C ASN A 104 -30.30 -17.58 -1.61
N GLU A 105 -29.59 -16.67 -0.92
CA GLU A 105 -30.01 -15.32 -0.60
C GLU A 105 -28.90 -14.37 -1.04
N ALA A 106 -29.27 -13.33 -1.80
CA ALA A 106 -28.39 -12.23 -2.15
C ALA A 106 -28.09 -11.43 -0.87
N THR A 107 -27.11 -11.89 -0.11
CA THR A 107 -26.71 -11.25 1.14
C THR A 107 -25.98 -9.96 0.79
N GLU A 108 -26.26 -8.87 1.51
CA GLU A 108 -25.61 -7.57 1.29
C GLU A 108 -24.08 -7.72 1.19
N PRO A 109 -23.40 -6.95 0.31
CA PRO A 109 -21.96 -7.06 0.09
C PRO A 109 -21.18 -6.47 1.27
N LYS A 110 -21.10 -7.18 2.40
CA LYS A 110 -20.48 -6.64 3.62
C LYS A 110 -19.83 -7.62 4.57
N HIS A 111 -19.81 -8.92 4.29
CA HIS A 111 -19.06 -9.86 5.13
C HIS A 111 -17.65 -10.10 4.61
N TRP A 112 -16.79 -9.09 4.78
CA TRP A 112 -15.33 -9.24 4.78
C TRP A 112 -14.85 -9.92 6.08
N LYS A 113 -15.56 -10.98 6.49
CA LYS A 113 -15.28 -11.81 7.66
C LYS A 113 -15.04 -13.21 7.12
N LEU A 114 -13.84 -13.73 7.34
CA LEU A 114 -13.41 -15.02 6.82
C LEU A 114 -13.11 -15.96 7.99
N SER A 115 -13.36 -17.26 7.79
CA SER A 115 -12.86 -18.30 8.69
C SER A 115 -11.32 -18.29 8.72
N ARG A 116 -10.72 -18.98 9.69
CA ARG A 116 -9.26 -19.12 9.80
C ARG A 116 -8.65 -19.65 8.51
N GLU A 117 -9.22 -20.70 7.95
CA GLU A 117 -8.72 -21.38 6.76
C GLU A 117 -8.84 -20.47 5.53
N GLN A 118 -10.02 -19.88 5.33
CA GLN A 118 -10.30 -18.95 4.24
C GLN A 118 -9.38 -17.72 4.26
N PHE A 119 -9.14 -17.15 5.44
CA PHE A 119 -8.26 -16.00 5.61
C PHE A 119 -6.80 -16.36 5.26
N LYS A 120 -6.31 -17.50 5.76
CA LYS A 120 -4.95 -17.97 5.46
C LYS A 120 -4.76 -18.18 3.96
N GLU A 121 -5.71 -18.83 3.30
CA GLU A 121 -5.64 -19.05 1.85
C GLU A 121 -5.61 -17.75 1.04
N CYS A 122 -6.32 -16.71 1.49
CA CYS A 122 -6.29 -15.39 0.87
C CYS A 122 -4.93 -14.72 1.06
N VAL A 123 -4.44 -14.64 2.31
CA VAL A 123 -3.20 -13.93 2.63
C VAL A 123 -1.98 -14.63 2.04
N ALA A 124 -1.97 -15.97 1.98
CA ALA A 124 -0.89 -16.76 1.38
C ALA A 124 -0.57 -16.36 -0.07
N CYS A 125 -1.55 -15.83 -0.81
CA CYS A 125 -1.35 -15.36 -2.19
C CYS A 125 -0.50 -14.09 -2.32
N SER A 126 -0.35 -13.33 -1.24
CA SER A 126 0.37 -12.05 -1.22
C SER A 126 1.15 -11.88 0.08
N LEU A 127 1.60 -12.98 0.68
CA LEU A 127 2.13 -13.03 2.05
C LEU A 127 3.33 -12.11 2.22
N ASP A 128 4.28 -12.12 1.30
CA ASP A 128 5.52 -11.33 1.41
C ASP A 128 5.22 -9.84 1.54
N LEU A 129 4.37 -9.30 0.66
CA LEU A 129 3.99 -7.88 0.68
C LEU A 129 3.21 -7.52 1.95
N VAL A 130 2.27 -8.38 2.36
CA VAL A 130 1.47 -8.16 3.58
C VAL A 130 2.38 -8.19 4.81
N SER A 131 3.28 -9.16 4.89
CA SER A 131 4.24 -9.32 5.97
C SER A 131 5.19 -8.13 6.05
N GLN A 132 5.77 -7.69 4.92
CA GLN A 132 6.63 -6.52 4.84
C GLN A 132 5.92 -5.23 5.30
N ALA A 133 4.68 -5.02 4.85
CA ALA A 133 3.90 -3.86 5.25
C ALA A 133 3.58 -3.87 6.76
N LEU A 134 3.14 -5.01 7.31
CA LEU A 134 2.82 -5.13 8.73
C LEU A 134 4.05 -5.04 9.64
N GLN A 135 5.23 -5.45 9.15
CA GLN A 135 6.51 -5.28 9.83
C GLN A 135 7.06 -3.85 9.73
N ASN A 136 6.35 -2.93 9.08
CA ASN A 136 6.81 -1.56 8.81
C ASN A 136 8.15 -1.52 8.07
N ASN A 137 8.39 -2.51 7.21
CA ASN A 137 9.64 -2.69 6.45
C ASN A 137 9.50 -2.19 5.01
N LEU A 138 8.70 -1.14 4.81
CA LEU A 138 8.63 -0.41 3.54
C LEU A 138 9.63 0.75 3.58
N VAL A 139 10.09 1.17 2.41
CA VAL A 139 11.09 2.22 2.21
C VAL A 139 10.71 3.54 2.87
N ILE A 140 9.41 3.83 2.98
CA ILE A 140 8.87 4.93 3.81
C ILE A 140 8.01 4.31 4.92
N PRO A 141 8.57 4.11 6.13
CA PRO A 141 7.83 3.52 7.25
C PRO A 141 6.69 4.42 7.74
N SER A 142 6.98 5.71 7.95
CA SER A 142 6.00 6.71 8.42
C SER A 142 5.26 7.37 7.26
N TRP A 143 4.47 6.57 6.54
CA TRP A 143 3.79 7.01 5.31
C TRP A 143 2.90 8.26 5.49
N HIS A 144 2.14 8.34 6.58
CA HIS A 144 1.24 9.48 6.83
C HIS A 144 2.00 10.78 7.00
N THR A 145 3.02 10.79 7.86
CA THR A 145 3.89 11.96 8.07
C THR A 145 4.56 12.40 6.78
N PHE A 146 5.02 11.44 5.96
CA PHE A 146 5.57 11.75 4.64
C PHE A 146 4.53 12.42 3.73
N VAL A 147 3.33 11.85 3.63
CA VAL A 147 2.23 12.41 2.84
C VAL A 147 1.85 13.81 3.29
N ASP A 148 1.81 14.07 4.60
CA ASP A 148 1.50 15.39 5.15
C ASP A 148 2.55 16.43 4.78
N GLN A 149 3.84 16.06 4.80
CA GLN A 149 4.91 16.96 4.33
C GLN A 149 4.81 17.24 2.83
N ILE A 150 4.54 16.22 2.02
CA ILE A 150 4.34 16.41 0.57
C ILE A 150 3.12 17.29 0.30
N ARG A 151 2.05 17.18 1.10
CA ARG A 151 0.86 18.03 1.00
C ARG A 151 1.21 19.50 1.21
N ILE A 152 2.01 19.81 2.24
CA ILE A 152 2.48 21.18 2.49
C ILE A 152 3.23 21.73 1.27
N PHE A 153 4.20 20.97 0.74
CA PHE A 153 4.92 21.40 -0.47
C PHE A 153 4.02 21.53 -1.69
N TYR A 154 3.03 20.64 -1.84
CA TYR A 154 2.05 20.71 -2.92
C TYR A 154 1.25 22.02 -2.84
N GLU A 155 0.78 22.39 -1.65
CA GLU A 155 0.01 23.62 -1.39
C GLU A 155 0.87 24.87 -1.58
N GLU A 156 2.11 24.90 -1.07
CA GLU A 156 3.04 26.02 -1.27
C GLU A 156 3.37 26.23 -2.76
N CYS A 157 3.70 25.14 -3.47
CA CYS A 157 3.96 25.22 -4.92
C CYS A 157 2.69 25.57 -5.71
N ALA A 158 1.52 25.18 -5.20
CA ALA A 158 0.24 25.48 -5.82
C ALA A 158 -0.12 26.96 -5.76
N GLU A 159 0.64 27.83 -5.08
CA GLU A 159 0.44 29.30 -5.10
C GLU A 159 1.34 30.01 -6.12
N ILE A 160 2.35 29.33 -6.66
CA ILE A 160 3.24 29.88 -7.67
C ILE A 160 2.47 29.95 -9.01
N ARG A 161 2.31 31.16 -9.57
CA ARG A 161 1.60 31.42 -10.84
C ARG A 161 2.50 31.89 -11.97
N ASP A 162 3.81 31.87 -11.75
CA ASP A 162 4.80 32.31 -12.73
C ASP A 162 4.88 31.36 -13.94
N GLY A 163 5.37 31.89 -15.06
CA GLY A 163 5.59 31.14 -16.29
C GLY A 163 4.48 31.32 -17.32
N SER A 164 4.66 30.70 -18.49
CA SER A 164 3.69 30.75 -19.58
C SER A 164 3.53 29.38 -20.23
N VAL A 165 2.30 29.05 -20.62
CA VAL A 165 2.02 27.83 -21.35
C VAL A 165 2.74 27.88 -22.71
N ALA A 166 3.36 26.77 -23.10
CA ALA A 166 4.02 26.66 -24.39
C ALA A 166 3.00 26.79 -25.55
N THR A 167 3.16 27.82 -26.38
CA THR A 167 2.21 28.14 -27.46
C THR A 167 2.65 27.72 -28.86
N TYR A 168 3.91 27.27 -29.02
CA TYR A 168 4.47 26.91 -30.33
C TYR A 168 3.88 25.61 -30.92
N ILE A 169 3.24 24.76 -30.11
CA ILE A 169 2.45 23.61 -30.56
C ILE A 169 0.97 23.86 -30.19
N PRO A 170 0.03 23.85 -31.15
CA PRO A 170 -1.39 24.16 -30.89
C PRO A 170 -2.04 23.32 -29.79
N GLN A 171 -1.62 22.06 -29.63
CA GLN A 171 -2.14 21.15 -28.61
C GLN A 171 -1.65 21.52 -27.19
N LEU A 172 -0.46 22.12 -27.07
CA LEU A 172 0.07 22.61 -25.79
C LEU A 172 -0.60 23.93 -25.40
N ALA A 173 -0.87 24.81 -26.37
CA ALA A 173 -1.54 26.09 -26.15
C ALA A 173 -2.96 25.96 -25.55
N ARG A 174 -3.59 24.79 -25.69
CA ARG A 174 -4.94 24.49 -25.14
C ARG A 174 -4.93 24.08 -23.67
N GLN A 175 -3.75 23.86 -23.06
CA GLN A 175 -3.67 23.46 -21.67
C GLN A 175 -3.95 24.66 -20.75
N SER A 176 -4.68 24.42 -19.66
CA SER A 176 -4.95 25.46 -18.66
C SER A 176 -3.69 25.66 -17.80
N PRO A 177 -3.30 26.92 -17.55
CA PRO A 177 -2.15 27.25 -16.67
C PRO A 177 -2.42 26.88 -15.21
N ASP A 178 -3.67 26.68 -14.82
CA ASP A 178 -4.08 26.34 -13.46
C ASP A 178 -3.99 24.83 -13.17
N GLN A 179 -3.60 24.03 -14.17
CA GLN A 179 -3.45 22.58 -13.96
C GLN A 179 -2.20 22.29 -13.14
N TRP A 180 -2.42 21.77 -11.93
CA TRP A 180 -1.36 21.39 -11.01
C TRP A 180 -1.64 20.03 -10.39
N GLY A 181 -0.72 19.08 -10.58
CA GLY A 181 -0.87 17.72 -10.11
C GLY A 181 0.47 17.10 -9.75
N VAL A 182 0.49 16.38 -8.63
CA VAL A 182 1.68 15.67 -8.13
C VAL A 182 1.29 14.23 -7.87
N SER A 183 2.13 13.29 -8.27
CA SER A 183 1.98 11.86 -7.96
C SER A 183 3.30 11.27 -7.51
N ILE A 184 3.25 10.49 -6.44
CA ILE A 184 4.40 9.78 -5.88
C ILE A 184 4.10 8.29 -5.90
N CYS A 185 5.10 7.52 -6.34
CA CYS A 185 5.13 6.06 -6.22
C CYS A 185 6.52 5.67 -5.70
N THR A 186 6.58 5.03 -4.53
CA THR A 186 7.85 4.52 -3.99
C THR A 186 8.26 3.22 -4.67
N VAL A 187 9.51 2.77 -4.45
CA VAL A 187 10.00 1.48 -4.96
C VAL A 187 9.22 0.29 -4.42
N ASP A 188 8.63 0.41 -3.22
CA ASP A 188 7.76 -0.62 -2.65
C ASP A 188 6.30 -0.48 -3.05
N GLY A 189 5.97 0.49 -3.91
CA GLY A 189 4.64 0.69 -4.46
C GLY A 189 3.68 1.45 -3.54
N GLN A 190 4.17 2.20 -2.56
CA GLN A 190 3.37 3.15 -1.78
C GLN A 190 3.02 4.34 -2.67
N ARG A 191 1.75 4.76 -2.69
CA ARG A 191 1.24 5.75 -3.66
C ARG A 191 0.40 6.84 -3.03
N VAL A 192 0.66 8.10 -3.41
CA VAL A 192 -0.20 9.27 -3.12
C VAL A 192 -0.24 10.18 -4.34
N SER A 193 -1.37 10.85 -4.54
CA SER A 193 -1.55 11.82 -5.62
C SER A 193 -2.34 13.02 -5.11
N PHE A 194 -2.02 14.21 -5.64
CA PHE A 194 -2.65 15.49 -5.32
C PHE A 194 -3.04 16.21 -6.62
N GLY A 195 -4.11 17.02 -6.56
CA GLY A 195 -4.58 17.85 -7.67
C GLY A 195 -4.92 17.06 -8.94
N ASP A 196 -4.59 17.65 -10.09
CA ASP A 196 -4.89 17.18 -11.44
C ASP A 196 -4.04 15.97 -11.91
N SER A 197 -3.55 15.16 -10.97
CA SER A 197 -2.73 13.95 -11.17
C SER A 197 -3.26 12.91 -12.18
N LYS A 198 -4.56 12.95 -12.49
CA LYS A 198 -5.21 12.02 -13.44
C LYS A 198 -5.47 12.64 -14.81
N LYS A 199 -5.18 13.93 -15.02
CA LYS A 199 -5.34 14.56 -16.34
C LYS A 199 -4.22 14.07 -17.27
N PRO A 200 -4.54 13.44 -18.41
CA PRO A 200 -3.52 12.99 -19.33
C PRO A 200 -2.86 14.18 -20.03
N PHE A 201 -1.54 14.12 -20.18
CA PHE A 201 -0.76 15.08 -20.96
C PHE A 201 0.35 14.35 -21.73
N CYS A 202 0.89 14.99 -22.76
CA CYS A 202 1.99 14.40 -23.54
C CYS A 202 3.30 14.41 -22.74
N VAL A 203 4.02 13.29 -22.74
CA VAL A 203 5.29 13.12 -21.99
C VAL A 203 6.40 14.07 -22.49
N GLN A 204 6.37 14.50 -23.75
CA GLN A 204 7.35 15.43 -24.35
C GLN A 204 8.80 14.98 -24.09
N SER A 205 9.72 15.90 -23.79
CA SER A 205 11.15 15.59 -23.64
C SER A 205 11.47 14.55 -22.55
N VAL A 206 10.58 14.31 -21.58
CA VAL A 206 10.76 13.24 -20.59
C VAL A 206 10.86 11.86 -21.26
N SER A 207 10.25 11.67 -22.43
CA SER A 207 10.33 10.43 -23.24
C SER A 207 11.76 10.03 -23.61
N LYS A 208 12.68 11.00 -23.69
CA LYS A 208 14.08 10.75 -24.07
C LYS A 208 14.78 9.84 -23.07
N ALA A 209 14.51 10.00 -21.77
CA ALA A 209 15.10 9.17 -20.72
C ALA A 209 14.66 7.70 -20.87
N PHE A 210 13.38 7.47 -21.16
CA PHE A 210 12.84 6.13 -21.38
C PHE A 210 13.39 5.49 -22.66
N ASN A 211 13.41 6.24 -23.77
CA ASN A 211 13.97 5.76 -25.03
C ASN A 211 15.45 5.38 -24.89
N TYR A 212 16.22 6.18 -24.15
CA TYR A 212 17.62 5.86 -23.85
C TYR A 212 17.73 4.59 -23.01
N ALA A 213 16.94 4.43 -21.94
CA ALA A 213 16.98 3.24 -21.10
C ALA A 213 16.67 1.96 -21.90
N ILE A 214 15.69 2.02 -22.81
CA ILE A 214 15.35 0.91 -23.71
C ILE A 214 16.53 0.61 -24.64
N ALA A 215 17.04 1.61 -25.34
CA ALA A 215 18.16 1.43 -26.26
C ALA A 215 19.42 0.90 -25.56
N ALA A 216 19.71 1.39 -24.34
CA ALA A 216 20.84 0.91 -23.54
C ALA A 216 20.61 -0.53 -23.05
N SER A 217 19.40 -0.92 -22.69
CA SER A 217 19.07 -2.30 -22.30
C SER A 217 19.17 -3.27 -23.48
N ASP A 218 18.75 -2.85 -24.68
CA ASP A 218 18.67 -3.73 -25.85
C ASP A 218 20.00 -3.81 -26.62
N LEU A 219 20.80 -2.73 -26.60
CA LEU A 219 22.01 -2.59 -27.41
C LEU A 219 23.30 -2.43 -26.58
N GLY A 220 23.18 -2.10 -25.30
CA GLY A 220 24.32 -2.02 -24.39
C GLY A 220 24.80 -3.43 -24.02
N LYS A 221 26.06 -3.73 -24.34
CA LYS A 221 26.74 -4.96 -23.90
C LYS A 221 27.25 -4.83 -22.48
#